data_AF-N8X0P9-F1
#
_entry.id   AF-N8X0P9-F1
#
_cell.length_a   1.000
_cell.length_b   1.000
_cell.length_c   1.000
_cell.angle_alpha   90.00
_cell.angle_beta   90.00
_cell.angle_gamma   90.00
#
_symmetry.space_group_name_H-M   'P 1'
#
loop_
_entity.id
_entity.type
_entity.pdbx_description
1 polymer ?
#
loop_
_entity_poly.entity_id
_entity_poly.type
_entity_poly.pdbx_seq_one_letter_code
_entity_poly.pdbx_strand_id
1 'polypeptide(L)'
;MSLFHSDAFLAFRSRDFSLLSVNQLCLILTIMIQEVVIAYSIYQLTQNPLSLGMIALIELLPFICLSLISGDWADRYNRQKIVQWSFSCSTLIPLLFIVLFSQYQQQHIQQNTLLCGIYSLIFCLGILRGIYSPSFN
;
A
#
# COMPACT_ATOMS: atom_id res chain seq x y z
N MET A 1 -29.33 28.36 17.99
CA MET A 1 -29.21 26.93 18.34
C MET A 1 -30.01 26.11 17.33
N SER A 2 -29.46 25.98 16.12
CA SER A 2 -29.84 25.16 14.96
C SER A 2 -28.94 25.76 13.84
N LEU A 3 -28.33 25.06 12.90
CA LEU A 3 -28.53 23.76 12.30
C LEU A 3 -27.14 23.22 11.95
N PHE A 4 -27.01 21.89 11.92
CA PHE A 4 -25.90 21.21 11.26
C PHE A 4 -25.58 21.89 9.92
N HIS A 5 -24.32 22.28 9.72
CA HIS A 5 -23.85 22.87 8.47
C HIS A 5 -24.05 21.85 7.34
N SER A 6 -25.16 21.96 6.63
CA SER A 6 -25.48 21.19 5.42
C SER A 6 -24.57 21.57 4.24
N ASP A 7 -23.55 22.39 4.49
CA ASP A 7 -22.55 22.83 3.52
C ASP A 7 -21.36 21.86 3.41
N ALA A 8 -21.13 20.99 4.41
CA ALA A 8 -20.05 20.00 4.35
C ALA A 8 -20.26 18.99 3.20
N PHE A 9 -21.51 18.63 2.92
CA PHE A 9 -21.86 17.73 1.82
C PHE A 9 -22.02 18.43 0.46
N LEU A 10 -21.95 19.78 0.39
CA LEU A 10 -21.97 20.50 -0.90
C LEU A 10 -20.73 20.19 -1.74
N ALA A 11 -19.59 19.86 -1.12
CA ALA A 11 -18.37 19.45 -1.83
C ALA A 11 -18.58 18.17 -2.68
N PHE A 12 -19.37 17.21 -2.18
CA PHE A 12 -19.75 15.98 -2.90
C PHE A 12 -20.69 16.21 -4.08
N ARG A 13 -21.25 17.42 -4.24
CA ARG A 13 -22.07 17.77 -5.40
C ARG A 13 -21.23 17.95 -6.67
N SER A 14 -19.93 18.21 -6.53
CA SER A 14 -19.01 18.23 -7.67
C SER A 14 -18.61 16.79 -8.04
N ARG A 15 -18.85 16.42 -9.31
CA ARG A 15 -18.62 15.06 -9.82
C ARG A 15 -17.16 14.63 -9.62
N ASP A 16 -16.22 15.55 -9.82
CA ASP A 16 -14.80 15.29 -9.71
C ASP A 16 -14.38 15.00 -8.26
N PHE A 17 -14.91 15.74 -7.28
CA PHE A 17 -14.63 15.51 -5.86
C PHE A 17 -15.19 14.17 -5.37
N SER A 18 -16.40 13.81 -5.80
CA SER A 18 -17.02 12.53 -5.45
C SER A 18 -16.24 11.35 -6.03
N LEU A 19 -15.81 11.45 -7.30
CA LEU A 19 -14.97 10.43 -7.93
C LEU A 19 -13.62 10.28 -7.23
N LEU A 20 -12.96 11.39 -6.87
CA LEU A 20 -11.71 11.36 -6.12
C LEU A 20 -11.88 10.71 -4.75
N SER A 21 -12.95 11.08 -4.02
CA SER A 21 -13.23 10.55 -2.68
C SER A 21 -13.52 9.05 -2.72
N VAL A 22 -14.34 8.58 -3.67
CA VAL A 22 -14.64 7.14 -3.83
C VAL A 22 -13.40 6.36 -4.21
N ASN A 23 -12.59 6.87 -5.13
CA ASN A 23 -11.32 6.25 -5.50
C ASN A 23 -10.39 6.14 -4.28
N GLN A 24 -10.24 7.21 -3.50
CA GLN A 24 -9.38 7.22 -2.33
C GLN A 24 -9.87 6.25 -1.25
N LEU A 25 -11.19 6.21 -0.98
CA LEU A 25 -11.78 5.26 -0.05
C LEU A 25 -11.53 3.81 -0.49
N CYS A 26 -11.75 3.50 -1.78
CA CYS A 26 -11.53 2.18 -2.33
C CYS A 26 -10.05 1.74 -2.20
N LEU A 27 -9.13 2.66 -2.44
CA LEU A 27 -7.70 2.41 -2.31
C LEU A 27 -7.27 2.15 -0.89
N ILE A 28 -7.72 2.98 0.06
CA ILE A 28 -7.42 2.79 1.48
C ILE A 28 -7.95 1.43 1.94
N LEU A 29 -9.17 1.06 1.54
CA LEU A 29 -9.75 -0.24 1.86
C LEU A 29 -8.94 -1.41 1.28
N THR A 30 -8.56 -1.32 0.00
CA THR A 30 -7.77 -2.35 -0.67
C THR A 30 -6.44 -2.56 0.05
N ILE A 31 -5.78 -1.46 0.39
CA ILE A 31 -4.50 -1.47 1.09
C ILE A 31 -4.64 -2.11 2.47
N MET A 32 -5.65 -1.72 3.25
CA MET A 32 -5.88 -2.28 4.59
C MET A 32 -6.18 -3.78 4.54
N ILE A 33 -7.02 -4.21 3.59
CA ILE A 33 -7.34 -5.64 3.41
C ILE A 33 -6.09 -6.41 3.00
N GLN A 34 -5.33 -5.89 2.03
CA GLN A 34 -4.11 -6.52 1.56
C GLN A 34 -3.08 -6.70 2.69
N GLU A 35 -2.90 -5.69 3.53
CA GLU A 35 -1.98 -5.72 4.68
C GLU A 35 -2.37 -6.80 5.69
N VAL A 36 -3.66 -6.90 6.04
CA VAL A 36 -4.19 -7.92 6.95
C VAL A 36 -4.04 -9.33 6.36
N VAL A 37 -4.36 -9.51 5.06
CA VAL A 37 -4.27 -10.81 4.38
C VAL A 37 -2.82 -11.30 4.33
N ILE A 38 -1.86 -10.43 4.00
CA ILE A 38 -0.43 -10.76 3.94
C ILE A 38 0.06 -11.15 5.33
N ALA A 39 -0.23 -10.34 6.35
CA ALA A 39 0.16 -10.60 7.72
C ALA A 39 -0.37 -11.96 8.22
N TYR A 40 -1.66 -12.22 8.02
CA TYR A 40 -2.29 -13.47 8.42
C TYR A 40 -1.73 -14.68 7.67
N SER A 41 -1.47 -14.55 6.36
CA SER A 41 -0.91 -15.63 5.54
C SER A 41 0.48 -16.04 6.03
N ILE A 42 1.33 -15.07 6.37
CA ILE A 42 2.68 -15.36 6.87
C ILE A 42 2.63 -15.96 8.27
N TYR A 43 1.73 -15.49 9.12
CA TYR A 43 1.51 -16.07 10.44
C TYR A 43 1.13 -17.54 10.34
N GLN A 44 0.20 -17.90 9.43
CA GLN A 44 -0.15 -19.30 9.22
C GLN A 44 1.03 -20.16 8.76
N LEU A 45 1.91 -19.60 7.91
CA LEU A 45 3.07 -20.33 7.36
C LEU A 45 4.22 -20.46 8.36
N THR A 46 4.54 -19.41 9.12
CA THR A 46 5.68 -19.41 10.06
C THR A 46 5.30 -19.83 11.47
N GLN A 47 4.02 -19.75 11.86
CA GLN A 47 3.51 -20.02 13.21
C GLN A 47 4.28 -19.26 14.32
N ASN A 48 4.94 -18.16 13.97
CA ASN A 48 5.81 -17.42 14.85
C ASN A 48 5.42 -15.94 14.85
N PRO A 49 5.04 -15.35 16.00
CA PRO A 49 4.65 -13.94 16.06
C PRO A 49 5.80 -12.97 15.77
N LEU A 50 7.06 -13.41 15.87
CA LEU A 50 8.23 -12.55 15.63
C LEU A 50 8.38 -12.19 14.14
N SER A 51 7.94 -13.06 13.23
CA SER A 51 7.98 -12.79 11.78
C SER A 51 7.06 -11.64 11.38
N LEU A 52 5.89 -11.51 12.03
CA LEU A 52 4.98 -10.37 11.89
C LEU A 52 5.65 -9.04 12.26
N GLY A 53 6.41 -9.02 13.35
CA GLY A 53 7.17 -7.84 13.74
C GLY A 53 8.26 -7.47 12.71
N MET A 54 8.95 -8.46 12.17
CA MET A 54 9.96 -8.25 11.12
C MET A 54 9.37 -7.68 9.84
N ILE A 55 8.19 -8.15 9.42
CA ILE A 55 7.46 -7.61 8.27
C ILE A 55 7.18 -6.12 8.47
N ALA A 56 6.59 -5.76 9.61
CA ALA A 56 6.25 -4.38 9.92
C ALA A 56 7.51 -3.50 9.92
N LEU A 57 8.63 -3.97 10.47
CA LEU A 57 9.90 -3.24 10.45
C LEU A 57 10.47 -3.05 9.04
N ILE A 58 10.45 -4.11 8.21
CA ILE A 58 10.94 -4.08 6.83
C ILE A 58 10.11 -3.14 5.96
N GLU A 59 8.82 -2.98 6.25
CA GLU A 59 7.95 -2.05 5.53
C GLU A 59 8.10 -0.62 6.05
N LEU A 60 8.13 -0.45 7.38
CA LEU A 60 8.17 0.86 8.03
C LEU A 60 9.47 1.61 7.73
N LEU A 61 10.60 0.90 7.65
CA LEU A 61 11.91 1.49 7.42
C LEU A 61 12.01 2.22 6.06
N PRO A 62 11.76 1.60 4.90
CA PRO A 62 11.75 2.30 3.62
C PRO A 62 10.64 3.35 3.56
N PHE A 63 9.48 3.11 4.18
CA PHE A 63 8.41 4.09 4.22
C PHE A 63 8.85 5.39 4.91
N ILE A 64 9.42 5.32 6.12
CA ILE A 64 9.90 6.51 6.85
C ILE A 64 11.05 7.18 6.08
N CYS A 65 12.02 6.41 5.58
CA CYS A 65 13.15 6.95 4.84
C CYS A 65 12.70 7.74 3.61
N LEU A 66 11.78 7.18 2.83
CA LEU A 66 11.30 7.82 1.60
C LEU A 66 10.27 8.90 1.86
N SER A 67 9.44 8.78 2.90
CA SER A 67 8.52 9.85 3.33
C SER A 67 9.30 11.11 3.72
N LEU A 68 10.46 10.96 4.39
CA LEU A 68 11.32 12.09 4.73
C LEU A 68 11.92 12.76 3.48
N ILE A 69 12.34 11.97 2.48
CA ILE A 69 12.94 12.47 1.24
C ILE A 69 11.89 13.04 0.28
N SER A 70 10.69 12.46 0.27
CA SER A 70 9.65 12.77 -0.71
C SER A 70 9.05 14.17 -0.53
N GLY A 71 9.17 14.78 0.65
CA GLY A 71 8.77 16.17 0.89
C GLY A 71 9.49 17.18 -0.03
N ASP A 72 10.81 17.07 -0.18
CA ASP A 72 11.59 17.98 -1.06
C ASP A 72 11.38 17.65 -2.55
N TRP A 73 11.13 16.38 -2.87
CA TRP A 73 10.87 15.93 -4.24
C TRP A 73 9.47 16.29 -4.75
N ALA A 74 8.47 16.32 -3.87
CA ALA A 74 7.07 16.57 -4.21
C ALA A 74 6.81 18.02 -4.69
N ASP A 75 7.63 18.98 -4.27
CA ASP A 75 7.54 20.36 -4.72
C ASP A 75 8.28 20.63 -6.04
N ARG A 76 9.23 19.76 -6.42
CA ARG A 76 10.03 19.92 -7.65
C ARG A 76 9.47 19.18 -8.87
N TYR A 77 8.65 18.16 -8.68
CA TYR A 77 8.14 17.31 -9.76
C TYR A 77 6.62 17.42 -9.94
N ASN A 78 6.16 17.23 -11.18
CA ASN A 78 4.73 17.22 -11.53
C ASN A 78 3.98 16.12 -10.78
N ARG A 79 3.20 16.51 -9.75
CA ARG A 79 2.43 15.62 -8.86
C ARG A 79 1.59 14.58 -9.61
N GLN A 80 0.98 14.94 -10.74
CA GLN A 80 0.14 14.03 -11.53
C GLN A 80 0.90 12.83 -12.12
N LYS A 81 2.15 13.03 -12.59
CA LYS A 81 2.95 11.93 -13.16
C LYS A 81 3.43 10.97 -12.08
N ILE A 82 3.82 11.48 -10.91
CA ILE A 82 4.27 10.66 -9.78
C ILE A 82 3.13 9.74 -9.30
N VAL A 83 1.92 10.29 -9.18
CA VAL A 83 0.73 9.51 -8.79
C VAL A 83 0.41 8.42 -9.80
N GLN A 84 0.43 8.71 -11.09
CA GLN A 84 0.19 7.71 -12.13
C GLN A 84 1.21 6.57 -12.11
N TRP A 85 2.50 6.89 -12.04
CA TRP A 85 3.57 5.89 -11.95
C TRP A 85 3.46 5.04 -10.69
N SER A 86 3.15 5.67 -9.56
CA SER A 86 3.03 4.98 -8.28
C SER A 86 1.81 4.07 -8.25
N PHE A 87 0.68 4.46 -8.87
CA PHE A 87 -0.48 3.58 -9.03
C PHE A 87 -0.14 2.37 -9.90
N SER A 88 0.46 2.59 -11.07
CA SER A 88 0.84 1.50 -11.97
C SER A 88 1.82 0.52 -11.33
N CYS A 89 2.72 1.01 -10.49
CA CYS A 89 3.68 0.16 -9.82
C CYS A 89 3.09 -0.53 -8.58
N SER A 90 2.18 0.14 -7.85
CA SER A 90 1.47 -0.44 -6.70
C SER A 90 0.54 -1.59 -7.10
N THR A 91 -0.04 -1.60 -8.31
CA THR A 91 -0.88 -2.71 -8.77
C THR A 91 -0.07 -3.94 -9.19
N LEU A 92 1.21 -3.79 -9.52
CA LEU A 92 2.10 -4.91 -9.86
C LEU A 92 2.44 -5.77 -8.63
N ILE A 93 2.53 -5.18 -7.44
CA ILE A 93 2.87 -5.93 -6.22
C ILE A 93 1.83 -7.02 -5.86
N PRO A 94 0.52 -6.74 -5.78
CA PRO A 94 -0.47 -7.77 -5.50
C PRO A 94 -0.52 -8.85 -6.60
N LEU A 95 -0.26 -8.49 -7.87
CA LEU A 95 -0.10 -9.46 -8.96
C LEU A 95 1.08 -10.43 -8.69
N LEU A 96 2.23 -9.90 -8.27
CA LEU A 96 3.40 -10.72 -7.92
C LEU A 96 3.12 -11.62 -6.70
N PHE A 97 2.39 -11.12 -5.70
CA PHE A 97 1.94 -11.92 -4.56
C PHE A 97 1.07 -13.10 -5.02
N ILE A 98 0.10 -12.88 -5.91
CA ILE A 98 -0.77 -13.95 -6.44
C ILE A 98 0.06 -15.02 -7.16
N VAL A 99 1.06 -14.62 -7.96
CA VAL A 99 1.94 -15.55 -8.67
C VAL A 99 2.77 -16.39 -7.68
N LEU A 100 3.38 -15.76 -6.67
CA LEU A 100 4.16 -16.48 -5.65
C LEU A 100 3.31 -17.47 -4.86
N PHE A 101 2.09 -17.06 -4.46
CA PHE A 101 1.19 -17.93 -3.71
C PHE A 101 0.69 -19.10 -4.57
N SER A 102 0.41 -18.85 -5.85
CA SER A 102 0.05 -19.89 -6.82
C SER A 102 1.17 -20.91 -7.01
N GLN A 103 2.43 -20.46 -7.12
CA GLN A 103 3.57 -21.36 -7.27
C GLN A 103 3.87 -22.18 -6.01
N TYR A 104 3.61 -21.63 -4.82
CA TYR A 104 3.68 -22.40 -3.58
C TYR A 104 2.63 -23.50 -3.51
N GLN A 105 1.39 -23.20 -3.92
CA GLN A 105 0.31 -24.17 -3.90
C GLN A 105 0.54 -25.35 -4.87
N GLN A 106 1.30 -25.14 -5.95
CA GLN A 106 1.70 -26.19 -6.87
C GLN A 106 2.93 -27.00 -6.40
N GLN A 107 3.40 -26.82 -5.15
CA GLN A 107 4.56 -27.48 -4.55
C GLN A 107 5.89 -27.33 -5.33
N HIS A 108 5.98 -26.37 -6.25
CA HIS A 108 7.22 -26.10 -6.98
C HIS A 108 8.26 -25.34 -6.15
N ILE A 109 7.86 -24.71 -5.04
CA ILE A 109 8.68 -23.78 -4.26
C ILE A 109 8.76 -24.19 -2.79
N GLN A 110 9.98 -24.21 -2.24
CA GLN A 110 10.24 -24.40 -0.81
C GLN A 110 9.82 -23.19 0.02
N GLN A 111 9.42 -23.44 1.27
CA GLN A 111 8.95 -22.42 2.23
C GLN A 111 9.93 -21.24 2.40
N ASN A 112 11.25 -21.48 2.39
CA ASN A 112 12.26 -20.43 2.52
C ASN A 112 12.26 -19.44 1.34
N THR A 113 12.07 -19.93 0.12
CA THR A 113 12.04 -19.08 -1.08
C THR A 113 10.77 -18.23 -1.12
N LEU A 114 9.64 -18.78 -0.67
CA LEU A 114 8.41 -18.00 -0.53
C LEU A 114 8.59 -16.88 0.50
N LEU A 115 9.16 -17.17 1.68
CA LEU A 115 9.40 -16.16 2.70
C LEU A 115 10.32 -15.04 2.20
N CYS A 116 11.39 -15.39 1.48
CA CYS A 116 12.29 -14.42 0.87
C CYS A 116 11.58 -13.53 -0.17
N GLY A 117 10.73 -14.13 -1.02
CA GLY A 117 9.93 -13.40 -2.00
C GLY A 117 8.95 -12.43 -1.34
N ILE A 118 8.27 -12.87 -0.28
CA ILE A 118 7.36 -12.04 0.50
C ILE A 118 8.08 -10.86 1.16
N TYR A 119 9.20 -11.09 1.84
CA TYR A 119 9.98 -9.99 2.46
C TYR A 119 10.48 -8.99 1.42
N SER A 120 10.91 -9.46 0.26
CA SER A 120 11.36 -8.61 -0.84
C SER A 120 10.21 -7.75 -1.40
N LEU A 121 9.02 -8.33 -1.57
CA LEU A 121 7.84 -7.60 -2.03
C LEU A 121 7.37 -6.57 -1.02
N ILE A 122 7.37 -6.90 0.28
CA ILE A 122 7.02 -5.96 1.36
C ILE A 122 7.99 -4.78 1.38
N PHE A 123 9.29 -5.04 1.22
CA PHE A 123 10.29 -3.98 1.13
C PHE A 123 10.02 -3.04 -0.08
N CYS A 124 9.75 -3.61 -1.26
CA CYS A 124 9.35 -2.83 -2.44
C CYS A 124 8.04 -2.06 -2.21
N LEU A 125 7.08 -2.63 -1.49
CA LEU A 125 5.81 -1.99 -1.15
C LEU A 125 6.02 -0.79 -0.23
N GLY A 126 6.89 -0.91 0.77
CA GLY A 126 7.29 0.21 1.63
C GLY A 126 7.98 1.34 0.83
N ILE A 127 8.79 0.99 -0.18
CA ILE A 127 9.38 1.98 -1.10
C ILE A 127 8.30 2.74 -1.87
N LEU A 128 7.37 2.00 -2.47
CA LEU A 128 6.28 2.57 -3.26
C LEU A 128 5.36 3.45 -2.41
N ARG A 129 5.02 3.02 -1.20
CA ARG A 129 4.22 3.82 -0.24
C ARG A 129 4.92 5.11 0.16
N GLY A 130 6.23 5.09 0.40
CA GLY A 130 7.00 6.28 0.76
C GLY A 130 7.01 7.36 -0.33
N ILE A 131 7.00 6.93 -1.60
CA ILE A 131 6.88 7.81 -2.78
C ILE A 131 5.45 8.35 -2.93
N TYR A 132 4.45 7.59 -2.50
CA TYR A 132 3.03 7.94 -2.58
C TYR A 132 2.57 8.96 -1.53
N SER A 133 3.22 8.96 -0.36
CA SER A 133 2.79 9.76 0.79
C SER A 133 2.57 11.27 0.54
N PRO A 134 3.33 11.99 -0.32
CA PRO A 134 3.16 13.44 -0.45
C PRO A 134 2.06 13.85 -1.44
N SER A 135 1.41 12.92 -2.15
CA SER A 135 0.38 13.30 -3.14
C SER A 135 -1.00 13.56 -2.55
N PHE A 136 -1.19 13.37 -1.24
CA PHE A 136 -2.49 13.50 -0.57
C PHE A 136 -2.55 14.57 0.53
N ASN A 137 -1.44 15.28 0.80
CA ASN A 137 -1.39 16.48 1.64
C ASN A 137 -1.05 17.72 0.78
#